data_AF-A0A8J1VV50-F1
#
_entry.id   AF-A0A8J1VV50-F1
#
_cell.length_a   1.000
_cell.length_b   1.000
_cell.length_c   1.000
_cell.angle_alpha   90.00
_cell.angle_beta   90.00
_cell.angle_gamma   90.00
#
_symmetry.space_group_name_H-M   'P 1'
#
loop_
_entity.id
_entity.type
_entity.pdbx_description
1 polymer ?
#
loop_
_entity_poly.entity_id
_entity_poly.type
_entity_poly.pdbx_seq_one_letter_code
_entity_poly.pdbx_strand_id
1 'polypeptide(L)'
;MVTYASGGDGVDPSDAGALRFDVEVFRSYLEALLLPVMSATGQELKDSLFEGPGFEEKSVRFATDPACQVVYITRERYLDLDEDDSRIFRIAYRLHLPPTPPHSSFILSTLALIKSSPTLDSLLPLGSQLHFVLLSSSAAPLLVADDGADSRASTVVNTPSAQATPYDGLHSLVHWGVAPWFDSYVSSRQGLIEGATLNKKSGEAQTGIPVTKKKFAELELSLLHLKQNVEIPETHLSVHHAIRKAVVQCHATSSRISIDAIEPSSLLSEPAFLNKLQADVNSWIKEIQAVTKLSRDVASGTASQEINFWLSMEHALESIEAQLRGEEVTLTLDVLKHAKRFHATVSFIADTGLKEATDIVLKHNILMKDFPLDELLAATDLEKIQESVYLVFGHINKKLKLSPYPIRRTLPLVEAISLDFNDQLLRVLGSQRLMYMDYEKFDVAMGLTAEVFTTWEESMKDFTNVAREVSRKRAEKFISIKISPAHTKLQERIAYIRAFRRSHEQLQVMTSSTRTFSGFGKDAPFEIDMAAEVRASYENVKNVDVLDVSPEGSEIWFIA
;
A
#
# COMPACT_ATOMS: atom_id res chain seq x y z
N MET A 1 -87.79 -24.80 -8.48
CA MET A 1 -88.62 -24.01 -9.42
C MET A 1 -87.86 -22.72 -9.67
N VAL A 2 -87.59 -22.43 -10.95
CA VAL A 2 -87.04 -21.16 -11.49
C VAL A 2 -85.52 -20.90 -11.33
N THR A 3 -84.81 -21.41 -12.35
CA THR A 3 -83.72 -20.78 -13.15
C THR A 3 -83.16 -19.41 -12.75
N TYR A 4 -81.83 -19.24 -12.83
CA TYR A 4 -81.15 -18.51 -13.92
C TYR A 4 -79.66 -18.86 -13.97
N ALA A 5 -79.16 -19.04 -15.18
CA ALA A 5 -77.77 -19.32 -15.52
C ALA A 5 -77.13 -18.12 -16.25
N SER A 6 -75.82 -18.01 -16.08
CA SER A 6 -74.78 -17.50 -17.00
C SER A 6 -74.45 -15.99 -17.05
N GLY A 7 -73.14 -15.76 -17.16
CA GLY A 7 -72.42 -14.50 -17.38
C GLY A 7 -71.55 -14.15 -16.17
N GLY A 8 -70.27 -14.51 -16.04
CA GLY A 8 -69.23 -14.71 -17.04
C GLY A 8 -68.30 -13.50 -17.05
N ASP A 9 -67.27 -13.50 -16.20
CA ASP A 9 -65.92 -13.02 -16.58
C ASP A 9 -64.88 -13.52 -15.56
N GLY A 10 -63.91 -14.25 -16.08
CA GLY A 10 -62.83 -14.87 -15.33
C GLY A 10 -61.76 -13.84 -14.97
N VAL A 11 -61.47 -13.72 -13.68
CA VAL A 11 -60.23 -13.11 -13.20
C VAL A 11 -59.17 -14.20 -13.23
N ASP A 12 -58.16 -14.03 -14.10
CA ASP A 12 -56.97 -14.87 -14.16
C ASP A 12 -56.23 -14.86 -12.81
N PRO A 13 -55.80 -16.03 -12.30
CA PRO A 13 -55.11 -16.13 -11.02
C PRO A 13 -53.59 -16.04 -11.24
N SER A 14 -53.05 -14.82 -11.36
CA SER A 14 -51.59 -14.64 -11.42
C SER A 14 -51.02 -13.52 -10.54
N ASP A 15 -51.79 -13.01 -9.59
CA ASP A 15 -51.31 -11.98 -8.66
C ASP A 15 -51.25 -12.52 -7.23
N ALA A 16 -50.22 -13.33 -6.96
CA ALA A 16 -49.90 -13.83 -5.63
C ALA A 16 -48.43 -13.51 -5.30
N GLY A 17 -48.21 -12.33 -4.70
CA GLY A 17 -47.27 -12.18 -3.59
C GLY A 17 -45.76 -12.24 -3.84
N ALA A 18 -45.25 -11.50 -4.82
CA ALA A 18 -43.84 -11.07 -4.78
C ALA A 18 -43.82 -9.58 -4.38
N LEU A 19 -43.36 -9.27 -3.16
CA LEU A 19 -43.09 -7.90 -2.71
C LEU A 19 -42.10 -7.27 -3.72
N ARG A 20 -42.60 -6.43 -4.63
CA ARG A 20 -41.74 -5.69 -5.55
C ARG A 20 -40.99 -4.62 -4.76
N PHE A 21 -39.68 -4.60 -4.92
CA PHE A 21 -38.83 -3.57 -4.31
C PHE A 21 -39.23 -2.19 -4.85
N ASP A 22 -39.45 -1.26 -3.93
CA ASP A 22 -39.77 0.13 -4.27
C ASP A 22 -38.49 0.91 -4.63
N VAL A 23 -38.39 1.31 -5.89
CA VAL A 23 -37.25 2.06 -6.43
C VAL A 23 -37.19 3.48 -5.86
N GLU A 24 -38.33 4.07 -5.44
CA GLU A 24 -38.37 5.41 -4.87
C GLU A 24 -37.64 5.47 -3.53
N VAL A 25 -37.77 4.42 -2.70
CA VAL A 25 -37.05 4.29 -1.43
C VAL A 25 -35.53 4.28 -1.66
N PHE A 26 -35.07 3.58 -2.69
CA PHE A 26 -33.66 3.55 -3.06
C PHE A 26 -33.18 4.90 -3.62
N ARG A 27 -34.00 5.56 -4.44
CA ARG A 27 -33.71 6.91 -4.96
C ARG A 27 -33.52 7.91 -3.83
N SER A 28 -34.46 7.98 -2.88
CA SER A 28 -34.36 8.90 -1.74
C SER A 28 -33.13 8.60 -0.87
N TYR A 29 -32.79 7.32 -0.70
CA TYR A 29 -31.57 6.92 0.00
C TYR A 29 -30.31 7.41 -0.73
N LEU A 30 -30.24 7.27 -2.05
CA LEU A 30 -29.11 7.75 -2.85
C LEU A 30 -29.01 9.29 -2.84
N GLU A 31 -30.12 10.02 -2.93
CA GLU A 31 -30.12 11.48 -2.83
C GLU A 31 -29.55 11.96 -1.49
N ALA A 32 -29.92 11.30 -0.39
CA ALA A 32 -29.42 11.63 0.94
C ALA A 32 -27.94 11.21 1.15
N LEU A 33 -27.49 10.11 0.55
CA LEU A 33 -26.13 9.57 0.73
C LEU A 33 -25.09 10.27 -0.16
N LEU A 34 -25.40 10.51 -1.43
CA LEU A 34 -24.43 11.00 -2.41
C LEU A 34 -24.07 12.48 -2.20
N LEU A 35 -24.98 13.27 -1.64
CA LEU A 35 -24.75 14.67 -1.29
C LEU A 35 -23.57 14.84 -0.30
N PRO A 36 -23.54 14.18 0.87
CA PRO A 36 -22.41 14.25 1.79
C PRO A 36 -21.19 13.41 1.34
N VAL A 37 -21.39 12.24 0.75
CA VAL A 37 -20.29 11.29 0.49
C VAL A 37 -19.52 11.59 -0.79
N MET A 38 -20.19 12.06 -1.85
CA MET A 38 -19.59 12.33 -3.16
C MET A 38 -19.63 13.80 -3.55
N SER A 39 -20.11 14.68 -2.67
CA SER A 39 -20.31 16.12 -2.92
C SER A 39 -21.22 16.37 -4.13
N ALA A 40 -22.24 15.55 -4.30
CA ALA A 40 -23.17 15.63 -5.44
C ALA A 40 -24.19 16.73 -5.25
N THR A 41 -24.47 17.54 -6.28
CA THR A 41 -25.62 18.45 -6.22
C THR A 41 -26.90 17.71 -6.61
N GLY A 42 -28.04 18.11 -6.01
CA GLY A 42 -29.33 17.47 -6.31
C GLY A 42 -29.76 17.58 -7.77
N GLN A 43 -29.22 18.56 -8.51
CA GLN A 43 -29.47 18.74 -9.94
C GLN A 43 -28.61 17.80 -10.79
N GLU A 44 -27.30 17.67 -10.48
CA GLU A 44 -26.43 16.69 -11.13
C GLU A 44 -26.95 15.25 -10.99
N LEU A 45 -27.48 14.87 -9.82
CA LEU A 45 -28.04 13.53 -9.61
C LEU A 45 -29.29 13.26 -10.44
N LYS A 46 -30.17 14.27 -10.61
CA LYS A 46 -31.37 14.15 -11.43
C LYS A 46 -31.00 13.99 -12.90
N ASP A 47 -30.18 14.91 -13.41
CA ASP A 47 -29.86 15.02 -14.83
C ASP A 47 -28.95 13.87 -15.32
N SER A 48 -28.19 13.22 -14.42
CA SER A 48 -27.26 12.14 -14.79
C SER A 48 -27.62 10.75 -14.26
N LEU A 49 -27.88 10.61 -12.95
CA LEU A 49 -28.06 9.30 -12.32
C LEU A 49 -29.48 8.77 -12.48
N PHE A 50 -30.48 9.61 -12.19
CA PHE A 50 -31.89 9.20 -12.17
C PHE A 50 -32.54 9.23 -13.55
N GLU A 51 -32.13 10.15 -14.42
CA GLU A 51 -32.52 10.16 -15.85
C GLU A 51 -31.62 9.27 -16.73
N GLY A 52 -30.61 8.64 -16.13
CA GLY A 52 -29.70 7.74 -16.84
C GLY A 52 -30.40 6.48 -17.38
N PRO A 53 -29.96 5.96 -18.54
CA PRO A 53 -30.58 4.78 -19.15
C PRO A 53 -30.45 3.56 -18.21
N GLY A 54 -31.61 3.03 -17.81
CA GLY A 54 -31.73 1.80 -17.04
C GLY A 54 -31.52 1.95 -15.53
N PHE A 55 -31.64 3.15 -14.93
CA PHE A 55 -31.54 3.31 -13.47
C PHE A 55 -32.56 2.42 -12.72
N GLU A 56 -33.82 2.44 -13.12
CA GLU A 56 -34.88 1.63 -12.50
C GLU A 56 -34.61 0.13 -12.66
N GLU A 57 -34.32 -0.33 -13.88
CA GLU A 57 -34.02 -1.73 -14.17
C GLU A 57 -32.82 -2.24 -13.36
N LYS A 58 -31.75 -1.44 -13.29
CA LYS A 58 -30.55 -1.79 -12.50
C LYS A 58 -30.83 -1.80 -11.00
N SER A 59 -31.66 -0.88 -10.50
CA SER A 59 -32.03 -0.80 -9.09
C SER A 59 -32.89 -1.98 -8.67
N VAL A 60 -33.89 -2.35 -9.49
CA VAL A 60 -34.70 -3.55 -9.28
C VAL A 60 -33.82 -4.79 -9.30
N ARG A 61 -32.95 -4.92 -10.32
CA ARG A 61 -32.02 -6.05 -10.42
C ARG A 61 -31.10 -6.15 -9.20
N PHE A 62 -30.54 -5.03 -8.73
CA PHE A 62 -29.74 -5.02 -7.51
C PHE A 62 -30.52 -5.48 -6.27
N ALA A 63 -31.78 -5.06 -6.14
CA ALA A 63 -32.61 -5.42 -4.99
C ALA A 63 -33.05 -6.89 -5.00
N THR A 64 -33.36 -7.46 -6.16
CA THR A 64 -33.95 -8.80 -6.28
C THR A 64 -32.95 -9.91 -6.59
N ASP A 65 -31.85 -9.61 -7.30
CA ASP A 65 -30.90 -10.64 -7.74
C ASP A 65 -29.92 -11.01 -6.61
N PRO A 66 -29.94 -12.26 -6.10
CA PRO A 66 -29.01 -12.70 -5.07
C PRO A 66 -27.56 -12.82 -5.57
N ALA A 67 -27.32 -12.93 -6.88
CA ALA A 67 -25.97 -12.91 -7.43
C ALA A 67 -25.38 -11.49 -7.47
N CYS A 68 -26.23 -10.46 -7.51
CA CYS A 68 -25.82 -9.06 -7.57
C CYS A 68 -25.64 -8.48 -6.16
N GLN A 69 -24.54 -8.81 -5.47
CA GLN A 69 -24.29 -8.38 -4.08
C GLN A 69 -23.81 -6.92 -3.93
N VAL A 70 -23.31 -6.30 -5.00
CA VAL A 70 -22.72 -4.96 -4.96
C VAL A 70 -23.20 -4.10 -6.13
N VAL A 71 -23.35 -2.80 -5.91
CA VAL A 71 -23.53 -1.78 -6.95
C VAL A 71 -22.42 -0.74 -6.80
N TYR A 72 -21.92 -0.26 -7.94
CA TYR A 72 -20.92 0.80 -7.97
C TYR A 72 -21.53 2.09 -8.51
N ILE A 73 -21.24 3.19 -7.84
CA ILE A 73 -21.62 4.55 -8.27
C ILE A 73 -20.34 5.31 -8.55
N THR A 74 -20.16 5.75 -9.79
CA THR A 74 -18.99 6.53 -10.22
C THR A 74 -19.38 7.99 -10.40
N ARG A 75 -18.51 8.88 -9.95
CA ARG A 75 -18.55 10.32 -10.27
C ARG A 75 -17.52 10.57 -11.35
N GLU A 76 -17.99 10.96 -12.53
CA GLU A 76 -17.16 11.08 -13.73
C GLU A 76 -17.19 12.51 -14.25
N ARG A 77 -16.04 13.00 -14.73
CA ARG A 77 -15.91 14.28 -15.40
C ARG A 77 -15.94 14.07 -16.91
N TYR A 78 -16.80 14.78 -17.60
CA TYR A 78 -16.85 14.77 -19.06
C TYR A 78 -16.79 16.18 -19.62
N LEU A 79 -16.39 16.28 -20.89
CA LEU A 79 -16.33 17.53 -21.62
C LEU A 79 -17.68 17.74 -22.31
N ASP A 80 -18.29 18.88 -22.08
CA ASP A 80 -19.52 19.34 -22.71
C ASP A 80 -19.26 20.67 -23.44
N LEU A 81 -20.18 21.07 -24.31
CA LEU A 81 -20.17 22.39 -24.93
C LEU A 81 -21.27 23.23 -24.30
N ASP A 82 -20.91 24.41 -23.81
CA ASP A 82 -21.92 25.37 -23.35
C ASP A 82 -22.57 26.10 -24.55
N GLU A 83 -23.60 26.92 -24.29
CA GLU A 83 -24.44 27.55 -25.32
C GLU A 83 -23.65 28.40 -26.34
N ASP A 84 -22.43 28.83 -26.00
CA ASP A 84 -21.49 29.59 -26.83
C ASP A 84 -20.43 28.71 -27.54
N ASP A 85 -20.63 27.39 -27.68
CA ASP A 85 -19.67 26.41 -28.24
C ASP A 85 -18.31 26.36 -27.50
N SER A 86 -18.26 26.83 -26.26
CA SER A 86 -17.07 26.76 -25.40
C SER A 86 -17.01 25.43 -24.64
N ARG A 87 -15.81 24.84 -24.54
CA ARG A 87 -15.60 23.54 -23.89
C ARG A 87 -15.64 23.69 -22.37
N ILE A 88 -16.64 23.11 -21.73
CA ILE A 88 -16.82 23.14 -20.28
C ILE A 88 -16.86 21.73 -19.72
N PHE A 89 -16.36 21.56 -18.50
CA PHE A 89 -16.33 20.26 -17.86
C PHE A 89 -17.52 20.10 -16.93
N ARG A 90 -18.33 19.07 -17.14
CA ARG A 90 -19.48 18.72 -16.30
C ARG A 90 -19.22 17.43 -15.53
N ILE A 91 -19.99 17.25 -14.46
CA ILE A 91 -19.93 16.08 -13.57
C ILE A 91 -21.17 15.23 -13.81
N ALA A 92 -20.98 13.93 -14.01
CA ALA A 92 -22.06 12.95 -14.10
C ALA A 92 -21.87 11.84 -13.07
N TYR A 93 -22.99 11.29 -12.60
CA TYR A 93 -23.03 10.12 -11.74
C TYR A 93 -23.61 8.95 -12.51
N ARG A 94 -22.95 7.79 -12.45
CA ARG A 94 -23.38 6.59 -13.16
C ARG A 94 -23.47 5.39 -12.23
N LEU A 95 -24.53 4.60 -12.41
CA LEU A 95 -24.76 3.36 -11.69
C LEU A 95 -24.32 2.16 -12.54
N HIS A 96 -23.41 1.37 -11.97
CA HIS A 96 -22.82 0.18 -12.56
C HIS A 96 -23.14 -1.06 -11.73
N LEU A 97 -23.55 -2.12 -12.41
CA LEU A 97 -23.75 -3.45 -11.84
C LEU A 97 -22.42 -4.27 -11.90
N PRO A 98 -22.28 -5.37 -11.13
CA PRO A 98 -21.12 -6.25 -11.16
C PRO A 98 -20.78 -6.76 -12.58
N PRO A 99 -19.55 -7.23 -12.85
CA PRO A 99 -18.56 -7.76 -11.89
C PRO A 99 -17.47 -6.80 -11.43
N THR A 100 -17.18 -5.70 -12.14
CA THR A 100 -16.07 -4.78 -11.81
C THR A 100 -16.46 -3.32 -12.06
N PRO A 101 -16.10 -2.38 -11.17
CA PRO A 101 -16.30 -0.96 -11.43
C PRO A 101 -15.42 -0.51 -12.61
N PRO A 102 -15.90 0.40 -13.48
CA PRO A 102 -15.05 1.00 -14.49
C PRO A 102 -13.98 1.88 -13.83
N HIS A 103 -12.77 1.89 -14.40
CA HIS A 103 -11.68 2.78 -13.99
C HIS A 103 -11.19 3.57 -15.20
N SER A 104 -11.07 4.89 -15.05
CA SER A 104 -10.62 5.82 -16.08
C SER A 104 -10.09 7.08 -15.40
N SER A 105 -9.17 7.80 -16.05
CA SER A 105 -8.64 9.09 -15.57
C SER A 105 -9.71 10.17 -15.43
N PHE A 106 -10.88 9.97 -16.03
CA PHE A 106 -12.04 10.84 -15.93
C PHE A 106 -12.93 10.53 -14.72
N ILE A 107 -12.71 9.41 -14.01
CA ILE A 107 -13.47 9.04 -12.83
C ILE A 107 -12.82 9.68 -11.61
N LEU A 108 -13.58 10.56 -10.96
CA LEU A 108 -13.16 11.31 -9.78
C LEU A 108 -13.33 10.49 -8.51
N SER A 109 -14.44 9.77 -8.36
CA SER A 109 -14.65 8.91 -7.19
C SER A 109 -15.54 7.71 -7.50
N THR A 110 -15.33 6.62 -6.75
CA THR A 110 -16.10 5.38 -6.87
C THR A 110 -16.60 4.95 -5.50
N LEU A 111 -17.92 4.85 -5.37
CA LEU A 111 -18.63 4.35 -4.19
C LEU A 111 -19.15 2.94 -4.47
N ALA A 112 -18.89 1.99 -3.58
CA ALA A 112 -19.47 0.66 -3.61
C ALA A 112 -20.57 0.53 -2.55
N LEU A 113 -21.75 0.04 -2.95
CA LEU A 113 -22.86 -0.31 -2.06
C LEU A 113 -23.02 -1.82 -2.04
N ILE A 114 -22.75 -2.45 -0.90
CA ILE A 114 -22.74 -3.89 -0.70
C ILE A 114 -23.97 -4.28 0.13
N LYS A 115 -24.72 -5.29 -0.31
CA LYS A 115 -25.85 -5.82 0.45
C LYS A 115 -25.37 -6.71 1.60
N SER A 116 -26.01 -6.56 2.75
CA SER A 116 -25.83 -7.44 3.91
C SER A 116 -26.72 -8.68 3.82
N SER A 117 -27.76 -8.64 2.99
CA SER A 117 -28.71 -9.73 2.71
C SER A 117 -28.80 -9.99 1.20
N PRO A 118 -29.19 -11.21 0.77
CA PRO A 118 -29.29 -11.54 -0.65
C PRO A 118 -30.31 -10.68 -1.41
N THR A 119 -31.35 -10.22 -0.73
CA THR A 119 -32.40 -9.33 -1.27
C THR A 119 -32.61 -8.14 -0.35
N LEU A 120 -33.05 -7.02 -0.92
CA LEU A 120 -33.42 -5.82 -0.17
C LEU A 120 -34.92 -5.81 0.13
N ASP A 121 -35.26 -5.41 1.36
CA ASP A 121 -36.63 -5.18 1.80
C ASP A 121 -36.89 -3.67 1.88
N SER A 122 -37.94 -3.20 1.20
CA SER A 122 -38.35 -1.79 1.21
C SER A 122 -39.01 -1.35 2.52
N LEU A 123 -39.46 -2.29 3.36
CA LEU A 123 -40.09 -2.00 4.65
C LEU A 123 -39.08 -1.76 5.78
N LEU A 124 -37.83 -2.19 5.58
CA LEU A 124 -36.74 -2.01 6.53
C LEU A 124 -35.84 -0.85 6.08
N PRO A 125 -35.23 -0.11 7.02
CA PRO A 125 -34.28 0.95 6.66
C PRO A 125 -33.16 0.41 5.77
N LEU A 126 -32.93 1.03 4.61
CA LEU A 126 -31.87 0.59 3.70
C LEU A 126 -30.46 0.71 4.32
N GLY A 127 -30.26 1.64 5.26
CA GLY A 127 -28.98 1.81 5.97
C GLY A 127 -28.56 0.63 6.86
N SER A 128 -29.47 -0.25 7.28
CA SER A 128 -29.11 -1.49 8.01
C SER A 128 -28.91 -2.69 7.08
N GLN A 129 -29.31 -2.55 5.82
CA GLN A 129 -29.21 -3.59 4.79
C GLN A 129 -28.02 -3.35 3.84
N LEU A 130 -27.53 -2.11 3.77
CA LEU A 130 -26.46 -1.69 2.87
C LEU A 130 -25.22 -1.25 3.66
N HIS A 131 -24.09 -1.81 3.26
CA HIS A 131 -22.77 -1.34 3.67
C HIS A 131 -22.16 -0.56 2.51
N PHE A 132 -21.69 0.67 2.75
CA PHE A 132 -21.06 1.47 1.71
C PHE A 132 -19.56 1.63 1.96
N VAL A 133 -18.78 1.60 0.89
CA VAL A 133 -17.33 1.79 0.92
C VAL A 133 -16.94 2.77 -0.18
N LEU A 134 -16.31 3.88 0.20
CA LEU A 134 -15.69 4.79 -0.75
C LEU A 134 -14.34 4.22 -1.15
N LEU A 135 -14.22 3.74 -2.39
CA LEU A 135 -13.03 3.03 -2.89
C LEU A 135 -11.94 3.99 -3.37
N SER A 136 -12.34 5.11 -3.98
CA SER A 136 -11.42 6.14 -4.47
C SER A 136 -12.05 7.51 -4.39
N SER A 137 -11.24 8.52 -4.10
CA SER A 137 -11.62 9.93 -4.12
C SER A 137 -10.45 10.78 -4.60
N SER A 138 -10.54 11.27 -5.83
CA SER A 138 -9.65 12.28 -6.38
C SER A 138 -10.29 13.64 -6.15
N ALA A 139 -9.60 14.49 -5.38
CA ALA A 139 -10.01 15.88 -5.25
C ALA A 139 -9.80 16.57 -6.61
N ALA A 140 -10.90 16.85 -7.32
CA ALA A 140 -10.82 17.78 -8.44
C ALA A 140 -10.35 19.14 -7.87
N PRO A 141 -9.37 19.82 -8.49
CA PRO A 141 -9.06 21.18 -8.11
C PRO A 141 -10.34 22.02 -8.29
N LEU A 142 -10.77 22.65 -7.20
CA LEU A 142 -11.88 23.61 -7.22
C LEU A 142 -11.47 24.76 -8.14
N LEU A 143 -12.06 24.81 -9.35
CA LEU A 143 -12.01 26.00 -10.18
C LEU A 143 -12.99 27.00 -9.58
N VAL A 144 -12.49 27.89 -8.73
CA VAL A 144 -13.22 29.08 -8.31
C VAL A 144 -13.46 29.89 -9.60
N ALA A 145 -14.73 30.10 -9.95
CA ALA A 145 -15.10 31.01 -11.01
C ALA A 145 -14.64 32.43 -10.61
N ASP A 146 -13.84 33.03 -11.48
CA ASP A 146 -13.37 34.41 -11.38
C ASP A 146 -14.58 35.35 -11.52
N ASP A 147 -15.06 35.91 -10.40
CA ASP A 147 -16.04 37.00 -10.43
C ASP A 147 -15.26 38.29 -10.67
N GLY A 148 -15.38 38.81 -11.90
CA GLY A 148 -14.42 39.74 -12.48
C GLY A 148 -14.20 41.02 -11.66
N ALA A 149 -12.96 41.24 -11.23
CA ALA A 149 -12.38 42.55 -10.96
C ALA A 149 -10.84 42.51 -10.95
N ASP A 150 -10.25 43.09 -12.00
CA ASP A 150 -8.92 43.72 -12.09
C ASP A 150 -7.67 43.01 -11.53
N SER A 151 -6.95 42.36 -12.47
CA SER A 151 -5.50 42.55 -12.72
C SER A 151 -4.58 42.74 -11.51
N ARG A 152 -4.10 41.64 -10.91
CA ARG A 152 -2.71 41.51 -10.46
C ARG A 152 -2.33 40.04 -10.25
N ALA A 153 -1.18 39.67 -10.80
CA ALA A 153 -0.60 38.33 -10.89
C ALA A 153 -0.96 37.38 -9.72
N SER A 154 -1.84 36.41 -9.99
CA SER A 154 -2.00 35.24 -9.13
C SER A 154 -0.92 34.23 -9.45
N THR A 155 -0.02 34.01 -8.49
CA THR A 155 0.85 32.84 -8.43
C THR A 155 -0.01 31.59 -8.43
N VAL A 156 -0.05 30.89 -9.56
CA VAL A 156 -0.51 29.50 -9.61
C VAL A 156 0.43 28.71 -8.71
N VAL A 157 -0.02 28.42 -7.49
CA VAL A 157 0.58 27.36 -6.68
C VAL A 157 0.15 26.06 -7.36
N ASN A 158 0.90 25.68 -8.40
CA ASN A 158 0.98 24.29 -8.82
C ASN A 158 1.74 23.56 -7.71
N THR A 159 1.07 23.29 -6.60
CA THR A 159 1.42 22.08 -5.85
C THR A 159 1.10 20.93 -6.80
N PRO A 160 2.05 20.04 -7.11
CA PRO A 160 1.72 18.80 -7.77
C PRO A 160 0.85 18.04 -6.77
N SER A 161 -0.48 18.22 -6.84
CA SER A 161 -1.39 17.33 -6.16
C SER A 161 -1.22 15.99 -6.86
N ALA A 162 -0.35 15.15 -6.30
CA ALA A 162 -0.28 13.75 -6.62
C ALA A 162 -1.73 13.27 -6.70
N GLN A 163 -2.18 12.88 -7.89
CA GLN A 163 -3.44 12.18 -8.04
C GLN A 163 -3.33 11.01 -7.06
N ALA A 164 -4.12 11.03 -5.99
CA ALA A 164 -4.08 9.96 -4.99
C ALA A 164 -4.37 8.67 -5.75
N THR A 165 -3.33 7.85 -5.95
CA THR A 165 -3.48 6.62 -6.70
C THR A 165 -4.49 5.76 -5.95
N PRO A 166 -5.32 4.95 -6.64
CA PRO A 166 -6.28 4.06 -5.96
C PRO A 166 -5.64 3.21 -4.86
N TYR A 167 -4.33 2.94 -4.97
CA TYR A 167 -3.51 2.28 -3.96
C TYR A 167 -3.46 3.02 -2.61
N ASP A 168 -3.46 4.36 -2.59
CA ASP A 168 -3.48 5.13 -1.34
C ASP A 168 -4.81 5.00 -0.60
N GLY A 169 -5.91 5.09 -1.35
CA GLY A 169 -7.26 4.86 -0.81
C GLY A 169 -7.42 3.44 -0.26
N LEU A 170 -6.96 2.43 -1.01
CA LEU A 170 -7.00 1.03 -0.60
C LEU A 170 -6.10 0.76 0.61
N HIS A 171 -4.87 1.29 0.62
CA HIS A 171 -3.97 1.17 1.76
C HIS A 171 -4.60 1.78 3.01
N SER A 172 -5.13 3.01 2.94
CA SER A 172 -5.80 3.64 4.07
C SER A 172 -7.02 2.85 4.54
N LEU A 173 -7.82 2.29 3.62
CA LEU A 173 -8.98 1.46 3.98
C LEU A 173 -8.57 0.19 4.74
N VAL A 174 -7.50 -0.48 4.29
CA VAL A 174 -6.99 -1.69 4.94
C VAL A 174 -6.32 -1.36 6.27
N HIS A 175 -5.38 -0.42 6.28
CA HIS A 175 -4.56 -0.07 7.44
C HIS A 175 -5.36 0.59 8.56
N TRP A 176 -6.25 1.54 8.24
CA TRP A 176 -7.03 2.26 9.25
C TRP A 176 -8.41 1.68 9.50
N GLY A 177 -9.03 1.06 8.49
CA GLY A 177 -10.39 0.55 8.57
C GLY A 177 -10.43 -0.93 8.96
N VAL A 178 -10.03 -1.79 8.03
CA VAL A 178 -10.31 -3.23 8.11
C VAL A 178 -9.41 -3.94 9.14
N ALA A 179 -8.10 -3.67 9.14
CA ALA A 179 -7.17 -4.36 10.03
C ALA A 179 -7.43 -4.07 11.53
N PRO A 180 -7.60 -2.80 11.96
CA PRO A 180 -7.90 -2.51 13.37
C PRO A 180 -9.28 -3.02 13.80
N TRP A 181 -10.28 -2.98 12.92
CA TRP A 181 -11.60 -3.55 13.19
C TRP A 181 -11.53 -5.07 13.38
N PHE A 182 -10.77 -5.77 12.53
CA PHE A 182 -10.53 -7.20 12.66
C PHE A 182 -9.83 -7.54 13.97
N ASP A 183 -8.80 -6.77 14.36
CA ASP A 183 -8.08 -6.96 15.62
C ASP A 183 -8.98 -6.74 16.84
N SER A 184 -9.85 -5.73 16.81
CA SER A 184 -10.85 -5.50 17.86
C SER A 184 -11.86 -6.65 17.94
N TYR A 185 -12.36 -7.13 16.80
CA TYR A 185 -13.27 -8.27 16.75
C TYR A 185 -12.64 -9.53 17.35
N VAL A 186 -11.39 -9.85 16.96
CA VAL A 186 -10.62 -10.96 17.51
C VAL A 186 -10.43 -10.80 19.03
N SER A 187 -10.05 -9.61 19.49
CA SER A 187 -9.82 -9.32 20.91
C SER A 187 -11.09 -9.46 21.74
N SER A 188 -12.24 -9.00 21.22
CA SER A 188 -13.54 -9.15 21.88
C SER A 188 -13.95 -10.61 22.06
N ARG A 189 -13.61 -11.46 21.08
CA ARG A 189 -13.88 -12.91 21.15
C ARG A 189 -12.92 -13.63 22.09
N GLN A 190 -11.67 -13.19 22.18
CA GLN A 190 -10.70 -13.74 23.12
C GLN A 190 -11.10 -13.43 24.58
N GLY A 191 -11.54 -12.19 24.86
CA GLY A 191 -11.98 -11.76 26.20
C GLY A 191 -13.26 -12.44 26.69
N LEU A 192 -14.13 -12.90 25.79
CA LEU A 192 -15.32 -13.70 26.14
C LEU A 192 -14.99 -15.14 26.55
N ILE A 193 -13.82 -15.67 26.14
CA ILE A 193 -13.41 -17.06 26.41
C ILE A 193 -12.73 -17.19 27.78
N GLU A 194 -12.08 -16.15 28.29
CA GLU A 194 -11.44 -16.18 29.64
C GLU A 194 -12.47 -16.29 30.79
N GLY A 195 -13.75 -15.98 30.54
CA GLY A 195 -14.83 -16.10 31.53
C GLY A 195 -15.64 -17.41 31.49
N ALA A 196 -15.43 -18.28 30.49
CA ALA A 196 -16.26 -19.48 30.30
C ALA A 196 -15.40 -20.74 30.15
N THR A 197 -15.47 -21.61 31.15
CA THR A 197 -14.84 -22.93 31.18
C THR A 197 -15.11 -23.73 29.90
N LEU A 198 -14.03 -24.15 29.24
CA LEU A 198 -13.89 -25.30 28.31
C LEU A 198 -15.00 -25.51 27.27
N ASN A 199 -14.73 -25.17 26.01
CA ASN A 199 -15.25 -25.95 24.87
C ASN A 199 -14.16 -26.20 23.82
N LYS A 200 -13.73 -27.46 23.75
CA LYS A 200 -12.61 -28.01 22.97
C LYS A 200 -12.85 -28.06 21.44
N LYS A 201 -13.73 -27.20 20.91
CA LYS A 201 -14.11 -27.15 19.48
C LYS A 201 -13.59 -25.90 18.75
N SER A 202 -12.86 -25.02 19.44
CA SER A 202 -12.33 -23.75 18.91
C SER A 202 -10.86 -23.81 18.47
N GLY A 203 -10.34 -25.00 18.14
CA GLY A 203 -8.94 -25.17 17.71
C GLY A 203 -8.66 -24.63 16.30
N GLU A 204 -9.57 -24.84 15.34
CA GLU A 204 -9.39 -24.38 13.95
C GLU A 204 -9.59 -22.86 13.79
N ALA A 205 -10.50 -22.26 14.55
CA ALA A 205 -10.69 -20.80 14.55
C ALA A 205 -9.48 -20.08 15.16
N GLN A 206 -8.83 -20.66 16.17
CA GLN A 206 -7.61 -20.09 16.78
C GLN A 206 -6.37 -20.19 15.89
N THR A 207 -6.27 -21.22 15.03
CA THR A 207 -5.12 -21.35 14.11
C THR A 207 -5.27 -20.48 12.86
N GLY A 208 -6.50 -20.16 12.43
CA GLY A 208 -6.76 -19.30 11.28
C GLY A 208 -6.51 -17.81 11.53
N ILE A 209 -6.83 -17.30 12.73
CA ILE A 209 -6.66 -15.88 13.11
C ILE A 209 -5.24 -15.35 12.86
N PRO A 210 -4.16 -15.98 13.35
CA PRO A 210 -2.80 -15.48 13.12
C PRO A 210 -2.41 -15.52 11.64
N VAL A 211 -2.89 -16.50 10.87
CA VAL A 211 -2.67 -16.57 9.42
C VAL A 211 -3.37 -15.40 8.71
N THR A 212 -4.61 -15.09 9.08
CA THR A 212 -5.34 -13.95 8.52
C THR A 212 -4.70 -12.62 8.89
N LYS A 213 -4.21 -12.44 10.13
CA LYS A 213 -3.45 -11.24 10.52
C LYS A 213 -2.18 -11.09 9.68
N LYS A 214 -1.44 -12.19 9.47
CA LYS A 214 -0.28 -12.20 8.58
C LYS A 214 -0.66 -11.78 7.16
N LYS A 215 -1.80 -12.25 6.64
CA LYS A 215 -2.29 -11.88 5.30
C LYS A 215 -2.71 -10.41 5.20
N PHE A 216 -3.29 -9.83 6.25
CA PHE A 216 -3.54 -8.39 6.28
C PHE A 216 -2.25 -7.58 6.28
N ALA A 217 -1.25 -7.99 7.07
CA ALA A 217 0.06 -7.34 7.09
C ALA A 217 0.79 -7.48 5.74
N GLU A 218 0.78 -8.68 5.12
CA GLU A 218 1.33 -8.91 3.77
C GLU A 218 0.61 -8.06 2.71
N LEU A 219 -0.72 -7.94 2.78
CA LEU A 219 -1.50 -7.12 1.87
C LEU A 219 -1.20 -5.63 2.05
N GLU A 220 -1.20 -5.13 3.29
CA GLU A 220 -0.87 -3.75 3.62
C GLU A 220 0.52 -3.39 3.11
N LEU A 221 1.51 -4.26 3.35
CA LEU A 221 2.86 -4.10 2.86
C LEU A 221 2.91 -4.07 1.33
N SER A 222 2.17 -4.95 0.64
CA SER A 222 2.09 -4.95 -0.82
C SER A 222 1.44 -3.68 -1.38
N LEU A 223 0.39 -3.15 -0.74
CA LEU A 223 -0.25 -1.89 -1.12
C LEU A 223 0.66 -0.70 -0.85
N LEU A 224 1.41 -0.74 0.26
CA LEU A 224 2.42 0.24 0.59
C LEU A 224 3.58 0.20 -0.41
N HIS A 225 4.01 -0.98 -0.87
CA HIS A 225 4.99 -1.11 -1.96
C HIS A 225 4.45 -0.48 -3.25
N LEU A 226 3.19 -0.74 -3.62
CA LEU A 226 2.57 -0.12 -4.80
C LEU A 226 2.41 1.40 -4.66
N LYS A 227 2.14 1.91 -3.45
CA LYS A 227 2.08 3.34 -3.14
C LYS A 227 3.46 3.99 -3.17
N GLN A 228 4.46 3.30 -2.65
CA GLN A 228 5.85 3.74 -2.59
C GLN A 228 6.61 3.46 -3.88
N ASN A 229 5.95 2.90 -4.91
CA ASN A 229 6.59 2.64 -6.19
C ASN A 229 7.25 3.91 -6.67
N VAL A 230 8.56 3.89 -6.55
CA VAL A 230 9.48 4.65 -7.36
C VAL A 230 9.18 4.18 -8.77
N GLU A 231 8.25 4.86 -9.46
CA GLU A 231 8.00 4.63 -10.88
C GLU A 231 9.32 4.93 -11.58
N ILE A 232 10.07 3.86 -11.86
CA ILE A 232 11.02 3.88 -12.95
C ILE A 232 10.14 4.17 -14.16
N PRO A 233 10.31 5.31 -14.84
CA PRO A 233 9.39 5.71 -15.89
C PRO A 233 9.28 4.58 -16.92
N GLU A 234 8.07 4.07 -17.16
CA GLU A 234 7.84 3.12 -18.24
C GLU A 234 8.16 3.84 -19.55
N THR A 235 9.26 3.44 -20.18
CA THR A 235 9.68 4.03 -21.45
C THR A 235 8.88 3.40 -22.56
N HIS A 236 8.25 4.23 -23.37
CA HIS A 236 7.59 3.81 -24.60
C HIS A 236 8.31 4.47 -25.77
N LEU A 237 9.05 3.68 -26.53
CA LEU A 237 9.76 4.17 -27.71
C LEU A 237 8.75 4.62 -28.76
N SER A 238 8.56 5.94 -28.92
CA SER A 238 7.60 6.48 -29.88
C SER A 238 8.10 6.26 -31.31
N VAL A 239 7.39 5.43 -32.09
CA VAL A 239 7.72 5.14 -33.48
C VAL A 239 6.85 5.96 -34.44
N HIS A 240 7.44 6.43 -35.54
CA HIS A 240 6.72 7.17 -36.58
C HIS A 240 5.57 6.34 -37.19
N HIS A 241 4.39 6.97 -37.36
CA HIS A 241 3.16 6.29 -37.84
C HIS A 241 3.33 5.57 -39.18
N ALA A 242 4.22 6.04 -40.05
CA ALA A 242 4.48 5.43 -41.36
C ALA A 242 5.17 4.07 -41.23
N ILE A 243 6.09 3.93 -40.28
CA ILE A 243 6.80 2.68 -40.00
C ILE A 243 5.85 1.69 -39.33
N ARG A 244 5.04 2.15 -38.37
CA ARG A 244 3.99 1.31 -37.75
C ARG A 244 3.01 0.76 -38.78
N LYS A 245 2.55 1.60 -39.73
CA LYS A 245 1.67 1.16 -40.82
C LYS A 245 2.35 0.13 -41.74
N ALA A 246 3.62 0.34 -42.08
CA ALA A 246 4.39 -0.59 -42.91
C ALA A 246 4.57 -1.96 -42.23
N VAL A 247 4.83 -1.98 -40.91
CA VAL A 247 4.94 -3.23 -40.12
C VAL A 247 3.61 -3.97 -40.09
N VAL A 248 2.50 -3.26 -39.84
CA VAL A 248 1.15 -3.86 -39.85
C VAL A 248 0.78 -4.42 -41.23
N GLN A 249 1.13 -3.73 -42.31
CA GLN A 249 0.90 -4.22 -43.68
C GLN A 249 1.76 -5.45 -44.02
N CYS A 250 3.02 -5.49 -43.58
CA CYS A 250 3.88 -6.67 -43.74
C CYS A 250 3.32 -7.88 -42.98
N HIS A 251 2.83 -7.65 -41.76
CA HIS A 251 2.23 -8.69 -40.93
C HIS A 251 0.91 -9.21 -41.52
N ALA A 252 0.10 -8.33 -42.12
CA ALA A 252 -1.13 -8.71 -42.83
C ALA A 252 -0.85 -9.51 -44.13
N THR A 253 0.29 -9.28 -44.76
CA THR A 253 0.69 -9.92 -46.02
C THR A 253 1.55 -11.18 -45.81
N SER A 254 1.89 -11.53 -44.55
CA SER A 254 2.85 -12.60 -44.19
C SER A 254 4.19 -12.50 -44.95
N SER A 255 4.58 -11.28 -45.32
CA SER A 255 5.85 -11.02 -46.01
C SER A 255 6.92 -10.62 -45.00
N ARG A 256 8.18 -10.97 -45.29
CA ARG A 256 9.32 -10.49 -44.49
C ARG A 256 9.35 -8.96 -44.54
N ILE A 257 9.51 -8.35 -43.38
CA ILE A 257 9.67 -6.91 -43.20
C ILE A 257 10.92 -6.49 -43.97
N SER A 258 10.72 -5.78 -45.07
CA SER A 258 11.79 -5.30 -45.95
C SER A 258 11.70 -3.80 -46.13
N ILE A 259 12.85 -3.16 -46.34
CA ILE A 259 13.02 -1.72 -46.54
C ILE A 259 12.12 -1.19 -47.69
N ASP A 260 11.78 -2.07 -48.65
CA ASP A 260 10.92 -1.78 -49.79
C ASP A 260 9.41 -1.73 -49.48
N ALA A 261 8.97 -2.12 -48.28
CA ALA A 261 7.55 -2.12 -47.89
C ALA A 261 7.05 -0.77 -47.34
N ILE A 262 7.91 0.25 -47.33
CA ILE A 262 7.54 1.60 -46.90
C ILE A 262 6.93 2.31 -48.11
N GLU A 263 5.60 2.25 -48.19
CA GLU A 263 4.84 3.01 -49.18
C GLU A 263 4.55 4.43 -48.67
N PRO A 264 4.87 5.49 -49.46
CA PRO A 264 5.56 5.49 -50.74
C PRO A 264 7.09 5.41 -50.61
N SER A 265 7.73 4.73 -51.56
CA SER A 265 9.20 4.59 -51.67
C SER A 265 9.95 5.93 -51.83
N SER A 266 9.26 7.02 -52.13
CA SER A 266 9.80 8.39 -52.13
C SER A 266 10.13 8.91 -50.72
N LEU A 267 9.47 8.41 -49.67
CA LEU A 267 9.76 8.80 -48.27
C LEU A 267 11.14 8.34 -47.80
N LEU A 268 11.64 7.22 -48.34
CA LEU A 268 12.97 6.68 -48.02
C LEU A 268 14.12 7.62 -48.44
N SER A 269 13.88 8.48 -49.43
CA SER A 269 14.85 9.47 -49.93
C SER A 269 14.57 10.89 -49.43
N GLU A 270 13.48 11.10 -48.68
CA GLU A 270 13.07 12.43 -48.24
C GLU A 270 13.89 12.88 -47.01
N PRO A 271 14.64 13.99 -47.10
CA PRO A 271 15.50 14.43 -46.01
C PRO A 271 14.72 14.85 -44.76
N ALA A 272 13.48 15.33 -44.91
CA ALA A 272 12.61 15.73 -43.80
C ALA A 272 12.15 14.52 -42.97
N PHE A 273 11.75 13.44 -43.63
CA PHE A 273 11.37 12.18 -42.99
C PHE A 273 12.54 11.54 -42.24
N LEU A 274 13.71 11.45 -42.89
CA LEU A 274 14.93 10.92 -42.27
C LEU A 274 15.41 11.75 -41.09
N ASN A 275 15.26 13.09 -41.14
CA ASN A 275 15.55 13.97 -40.00
C ASN A 275 14.60 13.72 -38.84
N LYS A 276 13.32 13.45 -39.10
CA LYS A 276 12.34 13.13 -38.07
C LYS A 276 12.63 11.78 -37.42
N LEU A 277 12.93 10.74 -38.20
CA LEU A 277 13.36 9.44 -37.66
C LEU A 277 14.65 9.54 -36.84
N GLN A 278 15.60 10.37 -37.27
CA GLN A 278 16.80 10.64 -36.49
C GLN A 278 16.49 11.38 -35.18
N ALA A 279 15.51 12.30 -35.17
CA ALA A 279 15.04 12.95 -33.96
C ALA A 279 14.36 11.96 -33.00
N ASP A 280 13.54 11.04 -33.52
CA ASP A 280 12.90 9.97 -32.75
C ASP A 280 13.97 9.08 -32.09
N VAL A 281 14.98 8.62 -32.86
CA VAL A 281 16.12 7.85 -32.32
C VAL A 281 16.87 8.63 -31.23
N ASN A 282 17.10 9.92 -31.42
CA ASN A 282 17.74 10.76 -30.39
C ASN A 282 16.87 10.93 -29.14
N SER A 283 15.53 10.94 -29.26
CA SER A 283 14.61 10.91 -28.11
C SER A 283 14.73 9.58 -27.37
N TRP A 284 14.74 8.47 -28.11
CA TRP A 284 14.93 7.13 -27.54
C TRP A 284 16.23 7.02 -26.75
N ILE A 285 17.34 7.59 -27.24
CA ILE A 285 18.61 7.62 -26.48
C ILE A 285 18.42 8.35 -25.15
N LYS A 286 17.74 9.50 -25.14
CA LYS A 286 17.52 10.28 -23.91
C LYS A 286 16.62 9.55 -22.92
N GLU A 287 15.53 8.94 -23.41
CA GLU A 287 14.59 8.16 -22.58
C GLU A 287 15.28 6.93 -21.97
N ILE A 288 16.05 6.18 -22.77
CA ILE A 288 16.83 5.04 -22.27
C ILE A 288 17.90 5.51 -21.29
N GLN A 289 18.63 6.60 -21.59
CA GLN A 289 19.62 7.16 -20.68
C GLN A 289 19.03 7.66 -19.35
N ALA A 290 17.80 8.16 -19.37
CA ALA A 290 17.11 8.59 -18.15
C ALA A 290 16.91 7.40 -17.19
N VAL A 291 16.57 6.22 -17.73
CA VAL A 291 16.42 4.98 -16.96
C VAL A 291 17.78 4.38 -16.59
N THR A 292 18.73 4.26 -17.52
CA THR A 292 20.03 3.61 -17.26
C THR A 292 20.93 4.40 -16.29
N LYS A 293 20.74 5.72 -16.18
CA LYS A 293 21.45 6.59 -15.22
C LYS A 293 20.66 6.81 -13.93
N LEU A 294 19.43 6.30 -13.84
CA LEU A 294 18.62 6.43 -12.64
C LEU A 294 19.30 5.66 -11.51
N SER A 295 19.72 6.38 -10.49
CA SER A 295 20.29 5.79 -9.28
C SER A 295 19.67 6.46 -8.07
N ARG A 296 19.38 5.64 -7.08
CA ARG A 296 18.76 6.06 -5.82
C ARG A 296 19.79 6.08 -4.70
N ASP A 297 19.65 7.00 -3.76
CA ASP A 297 20.42 6.96 -2.52
C ASP A 297 19.75 6.05 -1.49
N VAL A 298 20.53 5.13 -0.90
CA VAL A 298 20.04 4.12 0.03
C VAL A 298 19.71 4.74 1.40
N ALA A 299 20.43 5.80 1.78
CA ALA A 299 20.30 6.41 3.11
C ALA A 299 18.99 7.19 3.31
N SER A 300 18.28 7.52 2.23
CA SER A 300 17.09 8.39 2.28
C SER A 300 15.76 7.64 2.36
N GLY A 301 15.73 6.31 2.39
CA GLY A 301 14.46 5.58 2.48
C GLY A 301 14.57 4.19 3.09
N THR A 302 13.48 3.42 2.99
CA THR A 302 13.35 2.10 3.65
C THR A 302 14.13 1.01 2.92
N ALA A 303 14.41 -0.09 3.61
CA ALA A 303 15.07 -1.24 3.01
C ALA A 303 14.22 -1.86 1.88
N SER A 304 12.90 -1.91 2.08
CA SER A 304 11.93 -2.39 1.07
C SER A 304 11.99 -1.59 -0.23
N GLN A 305 12.14 -0.27 -0.15
CA GLN A 305 12.23 0.59 -1.33
C GLN A 305 13.51 0.36 -2.14
N GLU A 306 14.65 0.09 -1.48
CA GLU A 306 15.89 -0.23 -2.18
C GLU A 306 15.80 -1.59 -2.88
N ILE A 307 15.23 -2.61 -2.22
CA ILE A 307 15.03 -3.95 -2.80
C ILE A 307 14.13 -3.86 -4.04
N ASN A 308 12.98 -3.19 -3.90
CA ASN A 308 12.02 -3.02 -4.99
C ASN A 308 12.57 -2.17 -6.13
N PHE A 309 13.42 -1.18 -5.86
CA PHE A 309 14.09 -0.38 -6.90
C PHE A 309 14.92 -1.27 -7.83
N TRP A 310 15.75 -2.18 -7.29
CA TRP A 310 16.57 -3.05 -8.12
C TRP A 310 15.76 -4.09 -8.91
N LEU A 311 14.71 -4.67 -8.29
CA LEU A 311 13.80 -5.59 -8.98
C LEU A 311 13.02 -4.89 -10.10
N SER A 312 12.52 -3.69 -9.84
CA SER A 312 11.81 -2.89 -10.84
C SER A 312 12.75 -2.42 -11.96
N MET A 313 14.01 -2.11 -11.62
CA MET A 313 15.02 -1.71 -12.60
C MET A 313 15.36 -2.87 -13.54
N GLU A 314 15.44 -4.10 -13.04
CA GLU A 314 15.60 -5.28 -13.89
C GLU A 314 14.45 -5.40 -14.89
N HIS A 315 13.21 -5.36 -14.42
CA HIS A 315 12.03 -5.45 -15.28
C HIS A 315 11.95 -4.29 -16.29
N ALA A 316 12.27 -3.06 -15.88
CA ALA A 316 12.27 -1.90 -16.76
C ALA A 316 13.33 -2.02 -17.87
N LEU A 317 14.55 -2.46 -17.54
CA LEU A 317 15.61 -2.68 -18.52
C LEU A 317 15.30 -3.85 -19.45
N GLU A 318 14.71 -4.94 -18.95
CA GLU A 318 14.23 -6.06 -19.78
C GLU A 318 13.11 -5.62 -20.74
N SER A 319 12.17 -4.78 -20.28
CA SER A 319 11.12 -4.19 -21.12
C SER A 319 11.71 -3.30 -22.21
N ILE A 320 12.69 -2.44 -21.88
CA ILE A 320 13.42 -1.63 -22.86
C ILE A 320 14.14 -2.53 -23.87
N GLU A 321 14.79 -3.59 -23.43
CA GLU A 321 15.46 -4.54 -24.31
C GLU A 321 14.47 -5.26 -25.24
N ALA A 322 13.29 -5.63 -24.74
CA ALA A 322 12.23 -6.23 -25.53
C ALA A 322 11.69 -5.25 -26.59
N GLN A 323 11.46 -3.98 -26.23
CA GLN A 323 11.05 -2.93 -27.18
C GLN A 323 12.13 -2.66 -28.23
N LEU A 324 13.41 -2.66 -27.83
CA LEU A 324 14.56 -2.48 -28.72
C LEU A 324 14.69 -3.61 -29.74
N ARG A 325 14.39 -4.85 -29.33
CA ARG A 325 14.31 -6.03 -30.21
C ARG A 325 13.04 -6.05 -31.06
N GLY A 326 12.11 -5.12 -30.83
CA GLY A 326 10.89 -4.97 -31.60
C GLY A 326 11.18 -4.72 -33.08
N GLU A 327 10.32 -5.28 -33.93
CA GLU A 327 10.44 -5.17 -35.38
C GLU A 327 10.30 -3.70 -35.86
N GLU A 328 9.47 -2.90 -35.17
CA GLU A 328 9.28 -1.47 -35.46
C GLU A 328 10.57 -0.64 -35.28
N VAL A 329 11.31 -0.91 -34.20
CA VAL A 329 12.57 -0.20 -33.88
C VAL A 329 13.70 -0.68 -34.78
N THR A 330 13.79 -1.99 -35.00
CA THR A 330 14.81 -2.60 -35.90
C THR A 330 14.66 -2.07 -37.33
N LEU A 331 13.43 -2.01 -37.85
CA LEU A 331 13.15 -1.45 -39.17
C LEU A 331 13.55 0.03 -39.26
N THR A 332 13.29 0.81 -38.21
CA THR A 332 13.69 2.23 -38.16
C THR A 332 15.21 2.40 -38.28
N LEU A 333 15.98 1.56 -37.59
CA LEU A 333 17.44 1.57 -37.65
C LEU A 333 17.96 1.12 -39.02
N ASP A 334 17.34 0.11 -39.62
CA ASP A 334 17.72 -0.39 -40.96
C ASP A 334 17.45 0.65 -42.05
N VAL A 335 16.35 1.40 -41.96
CA VAL A 335 16.04 2.53 -42.87
C VAL A 335 17.11 3.63 -42.75
N LEU A 336 17.49 4.02 -41.54
CA LEU A 336 18.54 5.03 -41.31
C LEU A 336 19.91 4.55 -41.82
N LYS A 337 20.21 3.25 -41.68
CA LYS A 337 21.43 2.62 -42.19
C LYS A 337 21.45 2.59 -43.72
N HIS A 338 20.34 2.27 -44.36
CA HIS A 338 20.19 2.29 -45.82
C HIS A 338 20.36 3.71 -46.38
N ALA A 339 19.84 4.72 -45.67
CA ALA A 339 20.00 6.13 -46.02
C ALA A 339 21.40 6.72 -45.72
N LYS A 340 22.39 5.88 -45.39
CA LYS A 340 23.79 6.25 -45.03
C LYS A 340 23.92 7.17 -43.80
N ARG A 341 22.92 7.21 -42.92
CA ARG A 341 22.94 8.02 -41.69
C ARG A 341 23.46 7.22 -40.50
N PHE A 342 24.71 6.75 -40.61
CA PHE A 342 25.31 5.82 -39.65
C PHE A 342 25.51 6.40 -38.24
N HIS A 343 25.69 7.73 -38.13
CA HIS A 343 25.90 8.38 -36.82
C HIS A 343 24.76 8.12 -35.85
N ALA A 344 23.50 8.21 -36.29
CA ALA A 344 22.34 7.95 -35.44
C ALA A 344 22.30 6.50 -34.95
N THR A 345 22.57 5.54 -35.84
CA THR A 345 22.55 4.10 -35.50
C THR A 345 23.72 3.67 -34.62
N VAL A 346 24.92 4.24 -34.83
CA VAL A 346 26.10 3.92 -34.04
C VAL A 346 26.00 4.56 -32.66
N SER A 347 25.58 5.83 -32.58
CA SER A 347 25.30 6.50 -31.29
C SER A 347 24.18 5.81 -30.52
N PHE A 348 23.13 5.32 -31.17
CA PHE A 348 22.07 4.60 -30.48
C PHE A 348 22.56 3.32 -29.76
N ILE A 349 23.47 2.55 -30.38
CA ILE A 349 24.01 1.33 -29.75
C ILE A 349 25.06 1.66 -28.69
N ALA A 350 25.88 2.70 -28.90
CA ALA A 350 26.97 3.05 -27.99
C ALA A 350 26.51 3.89 -26.79
N ASP A 351 25.61 4.86 -27.02
CA ASP A 351 25.27 5.90 -26.04
C ASP A 351 24.10 5.51 -25.13
N THR A 352 23.39 4.41 -25.37
CA THR A 352 22.28 3.97 -24.51
C THR A 352 22.74 3.47 -23.14
N GLY A 353 23.96 2.91 -23.03
CA GLY A 353 24.48 2.34 -21.79
C GLY A 353 23.68 1.13 -21.27
N LEU A 354 22.73 0.61 -22.07
CA LEU A 354 21.77 -0.42 -21.65
C LEU A 354 22.45 -1.70 -21.18
N LYS A 355 23.47 -2.17 -21.91
CA LYS A 355 24.20 -3.40 -21.57
C LYS A 355 24.95 -3.29 -20.24
N GLU A 356 25.59 -2.15 -20.00
CA GLU A 356 26.34 -1.91 -18.76
C GLU A 356 25.39 -1.80 -17.57
N ALA A 357 24.29 -1.05 -17.71
CA ALA A 357 23.26 -0.93 -16.69
C ALA A 357 22.62 -2.30 -16.38
N THR A 358 22.29 -3.09 -17.41
CA THR A 358 21.70 -4.43 -17.24
C THR A 358 22.65 -5.37 -16.49
N ASP A 359 23.94 -5.38 -16.84
CA ASP A 359 24.94 -6.20 -16.15
C ASP A 359 25.10 -5.78 -14.68
N ILE A 360 25.12 -4.47 -14.38
CA ILE A 360 25.14 -3.95 -13.01
C ILE A 360 23.90 -4.41 -12.24
N VAL A 361 22.71 -4.25 -12.82
CA VAL A 361 21.43 -4.60 -12.18
C VAL A 361 21.34 -6.10 -11.90
N LEU A 362 21.66 -6.96 -12.88
CA LEU A 362 21.70 -8.42 -12.69
C LEU A 362 22.66 -8.83 -11.58
N LYS A 363 23.83 -8.19 -11.52
CA LYS A 363 24.82 -8.41 -10.45
C LYS A 363 24.32 -7.97 -9.08
N HIS A 364 23.60 -6.86 -8.99
CA HIS A 364 23.02 -6.36 -7.74
C HIS A 364 21.82 -7.21 -7.31
N ASN A 365 21.04 -7.70 -8.28
CA ASN A 365 19.85 -8.49 -8.05
C ASN A 365 20.15 -9.89 -7.47
N ILE A 366 21.38 -10.39 -7.58
CA ILE A 366 21.83 -11.59 -6.83
C ILE A 366 21.59 -11.43 -5.31
N LEU A 367 21.72 -10.20 -4.80
CA LEU A 367 21.46 -9.84 -3.40
C LEU A 367 20.02 -9.39 -3.16
N MET A 368 19.35 -8.75 -4.12
CA MET A 368 18.00 -8.20 -3.88
C MET A 368 16.87 -9.20 -4.15
N LYS A 369 17.12 -10.22 -4.98
CA LYS A 369 16.15 -11.26 -5.29
C LYS A 369 15.90 -12.20 -4.10
N ASP A 370 14.62 -12.51 -3.88
CA ASP A 370 14.13 -13.37 -2.80
C ASP A 370 14.64 -12.91 -1.41
N PHE A 371 14.67 -11.59 -1.18
CA PHE A 371 15.15 -11.03 0.08
C PHE A 371 14.07 -11.17 1.19
N PRO A 372 14.35 -11.81 2.34
CA PRO A 372 13.35 -12.15 3.34
C PRO A 372 13.02 -10.98 4.29
N LEU A 373 12.78 -9.77 3.77
CA LEU A 373 12.40 -8.61 4.60
C LEU A 373 10.93 -8.70 5.04
N ASP A 374 10.07 -9.26 4.19
CA ASP A 374 8.64 -9.37 4.45
C ASP A 374 8.33 -10.20 5.70
N GLU A 375 9.20 -11.18 6.02
CA GLU A 375 9.06 -12.00 7.23
C GLU A 375 9.25 -11.17 8.50
N LEU A 376 10.19 -10.21 8.50
CA LEU A 376 10.41 -9.29 9.60
C LEU A 376 9.22 -8.33 9.75
N LEU A 377 8.76 -7.73 8.65
CA LEU A 377 7.66 -6.76 8.67
C LEU A 377 6.31 -7.39 9.05
N ALA A 378 6.10 -8.66 8.68
CA ALA A 378 4.90 -9.42 9.03
C ALA A 378 4.98 -10.15 10.39
N ALA A 379 6.10 -10.04 11.13
CA ALA A 379 6.30 -10.78 12.37
C ALA A 379 5.41 -10.26 13.51
N THR A 380 4.47 -11.08 14.00
CA THR A 380 3.57 -10.71 15.11
C THR A 380 4.12 -11.01 16.50
N ASP A 381 5.19 -11.82 16.58
CA ASP A 381 5.71 -12.40 17.82
C ASP A 381 7.22 -12.17 17.93
N LEU A 382 7.74 -12.07 19.16
CA LEU A 382 9.18 -11.85 19.41
C LEU A 382 10.05 -12.99 18.85
N GLU A 383 9.59 -14.24 18.93
CA GLU A 383 10.28 -15.41 18.36
C GLU A 383 10.40 -15.30 16.83
N LYS A 384 9.32 -14.87 16.14
CA LYS A 384 9.34 -14.67 14.69
C LYS A 384 10.24 -13.52 14.28
N ILE A 385 10.32 -12.45 15.09
CA ILE A 385 11.28 -11.37 14.88
C ILE A 385 12.70 -11.94 14.94
N GLN A 386 13.00 -12.77 15.96
CA GLN A 386 14.31 -13.42 16.09
C GLN A 386 14.67 -14.29 14.88
N GLU A 387 13.75 -15.15 14.43
CA GLU A 387 13.93 -15.99 13.25
C GLU A 387 14.16 -15.15 11.98
N SER A 388 13.37 -14.08 11.81
CA SER A 388 13.48 -13.17 10.65
C SER A 388 14.84 -12.47 10.62
N VAL A 389 15.39 -12.09 11.77
CA VAL A 389 16.75 -11.51 11.86
C VAL A 389 17.79 -12.51 11.35
N TYR A 390 17.72 -13.78 11.75
CA TYR A 390 18.63 -14.81 11.22
C TYR A 390 18.49 -15.01 9.71
N LEU A 391 17.26 -14.99 9.19
CA LEU A 391 16.99 -15.17 7.76
C LEU A 391 17.53 -14.00 6.94
N VAL A 392 17.29 -12.76 7.38
CA VAL A 392 17.78 -11.54 6.74
C VAL A 392 19.31 -11.49 6.73
N PHE A 393 19.97 -11.63 7.89
CA PHE A 393 21.43 -11.58 7.94
C PHE A 393 22.08 -12.80 7.28
N GLY A 394 21.46 -13.98 7.37
CA GLY A 394 21.91 -15.19 6.67
C GLY A 394 21.89 -15.00 5.16
N HIS A 395 20.84 -14.37 4.61
CA HIS A 395 20.73 -14.02 3.21
C HIS A 395 21.79 -13.00 2.80
N ILE A 396 21.91 -11.87 3.52
CA ILE A 396 22.93 -10.84 3.26
C ILE A 396 24.32 -11.46 3.27
N ASN A 397 24.68 -12.23 4.31
CA ASN A 397 26.02 -12.80 4.45
C ASN A 397 26.38 -13.79 3.35
N LYS A 398 25.42 -14.58 2.87
CA LYS A 398 25.63 -15.53 1.78
C LYS A 398 25.69 -14.84 0.42
N LYS A 399 24.76 -13.93 0.14
CA LYS A 399 24.61 -13.29 -1.16
C LYS A 399 25.62 -12.16 -1.38
N LEU A 400 25.99 -11.41 -0.36
CA LEU A 400 26.99 -10.33 -0.45
C LEU A 400 28.37 -10.87 -0.90
N LYS A 401 28.71 -12.12 -0.56
CA LYS A 401 29.93 -12.78 -1.04
C LYS A 401 29.92 -13.06 -2.55
N LEU A 402 28.73 -13.27 -3.13
CA LEU A 402 28.52 -13.63 -4.53
C LEU A 402 28.23 -12.40 -5.41
N SER A 403 27.49 -11.42 -4.89
CA SER A 403 27.10 -10.20 -5.61
C SER A 403 28.17 -9.11 -5.47
N PRO A 404 28.64 -8.45 -6.54
CA PRO A 404 29.55 -7.30 -6.46
C PRO A 404 28.83 -6.01 -6.00
N TYR A 405 27.88 -6.13 -5.07
CA TYR A 405 27.16 -5.00 -4.48
C TYR A 405 28.12 -4.17 -3.59
N PRO A 406 28.19 -2.84 -3.74
CA PRO A 406 29.15 -2.01 -3.02
C PRO A 406 28.90 -1.98 -1.50
N ILE A 407 29.95 -2.18 -0.69
CA ILE A 407 29.84 -2.14 0.77
C ILE A 407 29.33 -0.78 1.27
N ARG A 408 29.69 0.31 0.59
CA ARG A 408 29.18 1.67 0.90
C ARG A 408 27.65 1.76 0.84
N ARG A 409 27.00 0.98 -0.03
CA ARG A 409 25.54 0.93 -0.15
C ARG A 409 24.92 -0.12 0.79
N THR A 410 25.67 -1.14 1.20
CA THR A 410 25.19 -2.14 2.15
C THR A 410 25.04 -1.59 3.56
N LEU A 411 25.92 -0.67 3.99
CA LEU A 411 25.84 -0.12 5.35
C LEU A 411 24.52 0.65 5.60
N PRO A 412 24.09 1.59 4.74
CA PRO A 412 22.79 2.25 4.90
C PRO A 412 21.61 1.29 4.73
N LEU A 413 21.73 0.24 3.93
CA LEU A 413 20.69 -0.80 3.82
C LEU A 413 20.50 -1.52 5.17
N VAL A 414 21.58 -1.89 5.83
CA VAL A 414 21.53 -2.52 7.16
C VAL A 414 21.02 -1.55 8.22
N GLU A 415 21.33 -0.25 8.11
CA GLU A 415 20.77 0.79 8.97
C GLU A 415 19.24 0.94 8.76
N ALA A 416 18.77 0.90 7.51
CA ALA A 416 17.33 0.87 7.21
C ALA A 416 16.64 -0.38 7.76
N ILE A 417 17.25 -1.57 7.65
CA ILE A 417 16.74 -2.79 8.28
C ILE A 417 16.70 -2.65 9.81
N SER A 418 17.66 -1.93 10.42
CA SER A 418 17.62 -1.64 11.86
C SER A 418 16.46 -0.72 12.24
N LEU A 419 16.02 0.18 11.37
CA LEU A 419 14.82 1.00 11.58
C LEU A 419 13.57 0.13 11.51
N ASP A 420 13.46 -0.69 10.46
CA ASP A 420 12.33 -1.62 10.29
C ASP A 420 12.22 -2.60 11.47
N PHE A 421 13.35 -3.11 11.97
CA PHE A 421 13.42 -3.94 13.17
C PHE A 421 12.96 -3.21 14.43
N ASN A 422 13.36 -1.96 14.62
CA ASN A 422 12.94 -1.14 15.76
C ASN A 422 11.42 -0.91 15.74
N ASP A 423 10.87 -0.55 14.58
CA ASP A 423 9.44 -0.29 14.42
C ASP A 423 8.60 -1.55 14.63
N GLN A 424 9.10 -2.70 14.17
CA GLN A 424 8.45 -3.99 14.44
C GLN A 424 8.46 -4.33 15.94
N LEU A 425 9.59 -4.13 16.62
CA LEU A 425 9.69 -4.35 18.06
C LEU A 425 8.74 -3.45 18.83
N LEU A 426 8.66 -2.16 18.49
CA LEU A 426 7.72 -1.22 19.10
C LEU A 426 6.27 -1.67 18.90
N ARG A 427 5.91 -2.14 17.70
CA ARG A 427 4.56 -2.65 17.40
C ARG A 427 4.21 -3.88 18.25
N VAL A 428 5.11 -4.86 18.32
CA VAL A 428 4.88 -6.09 19.10
C VAL A 428 4.85 -5.80 20.59
N LEU A 429 5.81 -5.04 21.13
CA LEU A 429 5.89 -4.70 22.55
C LEU A 429 4.74 -3.77 22.99
N GLY A 430 4.34 -2.82 22.14
CA GLY A 430 3.22 -1.91 22.41
C GLY A 430 1.89 -2.66 22.58
N SER A 431 1.70 -3.76 21.85
CA SER A 431 0.51 -4.60 21.99
C SER A 431 0.43 -5.36 23.32
N GLN A 432 1.57 -5.60 23.99
CA GLN A 432 1.65 -6.42 25.21
C GLN A 432 1.30 -5.66 26.50
N ARG A 433 1.11 -4.33 26.43
CA ARG A 433 0.78 -3.46 27.59
C ARG A 433 1.66 -3.77 28.82
N LEU A 434 2.98 -3.66 28.64
CA LEU A 434 3.99 -4.14 29.57
C LEU A 434 3.79 -3.71 31.02
N MET A 435 3.22 -2.53 31.30
CA MET A 435 2.99 -2.02 32.66
C MET A 435 1.73 -2.57 33.36
N TYR A 436 0.83 -3.21 32.63
CA TYR A 436 -0.39 -3.81 33.16
C TYR A 436 -0.26 -5.32 33.40
N MET A 437 0.73 -5.97 32.78
CA MET A 437 0.92 -7.42 32.91
C MET A 437 1.58 -7.81 34.24
N ASP A 438 1.32 -9.03 34.70
CA ASP A 438 1.95 -9.62 35.90
C ASP A 438 3.48 -9.71 35.76
N TYR A 439 4.22 -9.61 36.88
CA TYR A 439 5.68 -9.59 36.87
C TYR A 439 6.31 -10.85 36.26
N GLU A 440 5.76 -12.04 36.53
CA GLU A 440 6.29 -13.30 35.98
C GLU A 440 6.21 -13.34 34.45
N LYS A 441 5.07 -12.95 33.88
CA LYS A 441 4.89 -12.87 32.41
C LYS A 441 5.77 -11.77 31.81
N PHE A 442 5.92 -10.66 32.52
CA PHE A 442 6.80 -9.56 32.12
C PHE A 442 8.26 -9.98 32.07
N ASP A 443 8.78 -10.68 33.08
CA ASP A 443 10.19 -11.08 33.10
C ASP A 443 10.51 -12.08 31.98
N VAL A 444 9.58 -12.98 31.65
CA VAL A 444 9.70 -13.87 30.48
C VAL A 444 9.71 -13.05 29.18
N ALA A 445 8.77 -12.13 28.97
CA ALA A 445 8.71 -11.29 27.78
C ALA A 445 9.96 -10.41 27.61
N MET A 446 10.47 -9.83 28.70
CA MET A 446 11.71 -9.05 28.70
C MET A 446 12.95 -9.93 28.49
N GLY A 447 12.92 -11.17 28.97
CA GLY A 447 13.92 -12.19 28.67
C GLY A 447 14.03 -12.45 27.17
N LEU A 448 12.90 -12.80 26.53
CA LEU A 448 12.82 -13.01 25.08
C LEU A 448 13.25 -11.78 24.28
N THR A 449 12.82 -10.59 24.72
CA THR A 449 13.21 -9.33 24.06
C THR A 449 14.73 -9.09 24.13
N ALA A 450 15.37 -9.42 25.26
CA ALA A 450 16.83 -9.35 25.41
C ALA A 450 17.57 -10.38 24.54
N GLU A 451 17.00 -11.58 24.38
CA GLU A 451 17.52 -12.60 23.46
C GLU A 451 17.43 -12.14 22.00
N VAL A 452 16.35 -11.45 21.61
CA VAL A 452 16.19 -10.85 20.27
C VAL A 452 17.27 -9.78 20.02
N PHE A 453 17.56 -8.90 20.99
CA PHE A 453 18.65 -7.93 20.87
C PHE A 453 20.03 -8.61 20.76
N THR A 454 20.27 -9.64 21.58
CA THR A 454 21.53 -10.42 21.54
C THR A 454 21.72 -11.08 20.17
N THR A 455 20.64 -11.66 19.63
CA THR A 455 20.62 -12.26 18.29
C THR A 455 20.97 -11.25 17.20
N TRP A 456 20.44 -10.04 17.31
CA TRP A 456 20.79 -8.95 16.39
C TRP A 456 22.27 -8.57 16.51
N GLU A 457 22.80 -8.39 17.73
CA GLU A 457 24.21 -8.04 17.96
C GLU A 457 25.18 -9.09 17.40
N GLU A 458 24.88 -10.39 17.61
CA GLU A 458 25.64 -11.50 17.03
C GLU A 458 25.61 -11.47 15.51
N SER A 459 24.41 -11.32 14.93
CA SER A 459 24.22 -11.25 13.47
C SER A 459 24.94 -10.04 12.84
N MET A 460 24.92 -8.90 13.54
CA MET A 460 25.63 -7.68 13.14
C MET A 460 27.16 -7.85 13.19
N LYS A 461 27.67 -8.56 14.20
CA LYS A 461 29.10 -8.89 14.32
C LYS A 461 29.55 -9.80 13.17
N ASP A 462 28.75 -10.81 12.85
CA ASP A 462 29.00 -11.70 11.72
C ASP A 462 28.95 -10.96 10.39
N PHE A 463 27.96 -10.09 10.19
CA PHE A 463 27.88 -9.20 9.05
C PHE A 463 29.12 -8.32 8.94
N THR A 464 29.58 -7.71 10.04
CA THR A 464 30.78 -6.86 10.05
C THR A 464 32.02 -7.65 9.63
N ASN A 465 32.13 -8.91 10.07
CA ASN A 465 33.23 -9.80 9.66
C ASN A 465 33.17 -10.11 8.16
N VAL A 466 31.99 -10.44 7.63
CA VAL A 466 31.77 -10.69 6.20
C VAL A 466 32.04 -9.44 5.36
N ALA A 467 31.54 -8.27 5.78
CA ALA A 467 31.77 -7.00 5.10
C ALA A 467 33.28 -6.66 5.03
N ARG A 468 34.03 -6.89 6.11
CA ARG A 468 35.49 -6.73 6.13
C ARG A 468 36.21 -7.75 5.26
N GLU A 469 35.72 -8.99 5.19
CA GLU A 469 36.26 -10.03 4.32
C GLU A 469 36.05 -9.66 2.83
N VAL A 470 34.84 -9.26 2.48
CA VAL A 470 34.45 -8.87 1.11
C VAL A 470 35.19 -7.61 0.66
N SER A 471 35.26 -6.59 1.51
CA SER A 471 36.01 -5.35 1.24
C SER A 471 37.50 -5.64 0.96
N ARG A 472 38.12 -6.53 1.75
CA ARG A 472 39.52 -6.97 1.53
C ARG A 472 39.68 -7.76 0.23
N LYS A 473 38.80 -8.73 -0.04
CA LYS A 473 38.86 -9.54 -1.27
C LYS A 473 38.71 -8.72 -2.54
N ARG A 474 37.92 -7.64 -2.49
CA ARG A 474 37.66 -6.77 -3.64
C ARG A 474 38.62 -5.60 -3.78
N ALA A 475 39.54 -5.42 -2.83
CA ALA A 475 40.41 -4.25 -2.74
C ALA A 475 39.62 -2.91 -2.82
N GLU A 476 38.42 -2.88 -2.23
CA GLU A 476 37.62 -1.64 -2.14
C GLU A 476 38.32 -0.64 -1.20
N LYS A 477 38.18 0.66 -1.47
CA LYS A 477 38.73 1.71 -0.59
C LYS A 477 38.22 1.47 0.83
N PHE A 478 39.10 1.54 1.82
CA PHE A 478 38.74 1.31 3.22
C PHE A 478 37.65 2.31 3.63
N ILE A 479 36.48 1.77 3.99
CA ILE A 479 35.35 2.54 4.52
C ILE A 479 35.30 2.21 6.02
N SER A 480 35.22 3.25 6.87
CA SER A 480 34.93 3.02 8.28
C SER A 480 33.53 2.42 8.41
N ILE A 481 33.44 1.17 8.85
CA ILE A 481 32.16 0.54 9.19
C ILE A 481 31.70 1.15 10.51
N LYS A 482 30.91 2.22 10.43
CA LYS A 482 30.16 2.76 11.55
C LYS A 482 28.69 2.56 11.20
N ILE A 483 28.02 1.70 11.93
CA ILE A 483 26.58 1.47 11.83
C ILE A 483 26.02 1.94 13.17
N SER A 484 25.16 2.94 13.14
CA SER A 484 24.35 3.38 14.29
C SER A 484 23.04 2.62 14.24
N PRO A 485 22.84 1.57 15.07
CA PRO A 485 21.57 0.89 15.10
C PRO A 485 20.51 1.81 15.72
N ALA A 486 19.34 1.91 15.07
CA ALA A 486 18.25 2.73 15.58
C ALA A 486 17.70 2.23 16.92
N HIS A 487 17.72 0.91 17.13
CA HIS A 487 17.16 0.26 18.31
C HIS A 487 18.02 0.38 19.57
N THR A 488 19.22 0.97 19.52
CA THR A 488 20.10 1.09 20.72
C THR A 488 19.42 1.86 21.85
N LYS A 489 18.71 2.95 21.52
CA LYS A 489 17.94 3.72 22.52
C LYS A 489 16.80 2.90 23.13
N LEU A 490 16.12 2.10 22.31
CA LEU A 490 15.05 1.21 22.75
C LEU A 490 15.58 0.08 23.66
N GLN A 491 16.75 -0.47 23.34
CA GLN A 491 17.41 -1.49 24.15
C GLN A 491 17.78 -0.95 25.55
N GLU A 492 18.39 0.22 25.64
CA GLU A 492 18.69 0.90 26.91
C GLU A 492 17.42 1.15 27.72
N ARG A 493 16.38 1.62 27.03
CA ARG A 493 15.07 1.86 27.62
C ARG A 493 14.46 0.59 28.21
N ILE A 494 14.44 -0.51 27.47
CA ILE A 494 13.90 -1.80 27.93
C ILE A 494 14.69 -2.35 29.10
N ALA A 495 16.02 -2.22 29.09
CA ALA A 495 16.87 -2.62 30.21
C ALA A 495 16.52 -1.83 31.49
N TYR A 496 16.27 -0.52 31.36
CA TYR A 496 15.81 0.31 32.46
C TYR A 496 14.44 -0.14 33.00
N ILE A 497 13.45 -0.37 32.11
CA ILE A 497 12.11 -0.82 32.52
C ILE A 497 12.19 -2.16 33.25
N ARG A 498 13.02 -3.07 32.77
CA ARG A 498 13.24 -4.38 33.40
C ARG A 498 13.80 -4.23 34.82
N ALA A 499 14.79 -3.36 35.00
CA ALA A 499 15.35 -3.06 36.32
C ALA A 499 14.31 -2.40 37.25
N PHE A 500 13.57 -1.42 36.73
CA PHE A 500 12.50 -0.72 37.44
C PHE A 500 11.43 -1.69 37.97
N ARG A 501 10.89 -2.54 37.10
CA ARG A 501 9.90 -3.56 37.46
C ARG A 501 10.43 -4.58 38.48
N ARG A 502 11.70 -4.98 38.36
CA ARG A 502 12.35 -5.86 39.34
C ARG A 502 12.47 -5.20 40.72
N SER A 503 12.84 -3.92 40.77
CA SER A 503 12.89 -3.16 42.02
C SER A 503 11.50 -2.96 42.62
N HIS A 504 10.48 -2.71 41.79
CA HIS A 504 9.09 -2.61 42.24
C HIS A 504 8.60 -3.93 42.87
N GLU A 505 8.84 -5.08 42.23
CA GLU A 505 8.49 -6.38 42.78
C GLU A 505 9.19 -6.65 44.13
N GLN A 506 10.49 -6.34 44.21
CA GLN A 506 11.23 -6.45 45.47
C GLN A 506 10.65 -5.57 46.58
N LEU A 507 10.29 -4.33 46.25
CA LEU A 507 9.67 -3.40 47.19
C LEU A 507 8.29 -3.89 47.65
N GLN A 508 7.50 -4.46 46.75
CA GLN A 508 6.19 -5.04 47.05
C GLN A 508 6.32 -6.27 47.97
N VAL A 509 7.28 -7.16 47.72
CA VAL A 509 7.56 -8.34 48.57
C VAL A 509 8.08 -7.92 49.95
N MET A 510 8.99 -6.93 50.01
CA MET A 510 9.50 -6.40 51.27
C MET A 510 8.40 -5.74 52.09
N THR A 511 7.62 -4.82 51.52
CA THR A 511 6.56 -4.09 52.23
C THR A 511 5.39 -4.99 52.67
N SER A 512 5.04 -6.00 51.87
CA SER A 512 4.04 -7.01 52.26
C SER A 512 4.55 -7.92 53.39
N SER A 513 5.85 -8.21 53.45
CA SER A 513 6.47 -8.96 54.55
C SER A 513 6.61 -8.13 55.83
N THR A 514 6.79 -6.81 55.72
CA THR A 514 6.92 -5.90 56.89
C THR A 514 5.59 -5.57 57.57
N ARG A 515 4.44 -5.98 57.01
CA ARG A 515 3.13 -5.89 57.69
C ARG A 515 3.10 -6.62 59.04
N THR A 516 4.05 -7.52 59.32
CA THR A 516 4.18 -8.18 60.63
C THR A 516 5.03 -7.40 61.65
N PHE A 517 5.59 -6.24 61.30
CA PHE A 517 6.41 -5.43 62.23
C PHE A 517 5.62 -4.36 63.01
N SER A 518 4.30 -4.26 62.84
CA SER A 518 3.39 -3.39 63.62
C SER A 518 3.15 -3.86 65.07
N GLY A 519 4.13 -4.55 65.66
CA GLY A 519 4.06 -5.13 67.00
C GLY A 519 4.63 -4.26 68.14
N PHE A 520 5.21 -3.09 67.85
CA PHE A 520 5.86 -2.25 68.87
C PHE A 520 5.38 -0.80 68.82
N GLY A 521 4.36 -0.50 69.64
CA GLY A 521 4.01 0.86 70.04
C GLY A 521 2.68 1.37 69.50
N LYS A 522 1.61 1.13 70.25
CA LYS A 522 0.38 1.94 70.18
C LYS A 522 0.76 3.37 70.60
N ASP A 523 0.95 4.27 69.64
CA ASP A 523 0.70 5.73 69.74
C ASP A 523 1.37 6.49 68.57
N ALA A 524 0.91 6.22 67.34
CA ALA A 524 1.16 7.09 66.19
C ALA A 524 -0.13 7.20 65.34
N PRO A 525 -0.70 8.40 65.10
CA PRO A 525 -1.97 8.56 64.36
C PRO A 525 -1.89 8.30 62.84
N PHE A 526 -0.78 7.76 62.33
CA PHE A 526 -0.53 7.59 60.90
C PHE A 526 0.02 6.19 60.64
N GLU A 527 -0.85 5.18 60.59
CA GLU A 527 -0.53 3.90 59.93
C GLU A 527 -0.58 4.13 58.41
N ILE A 528 0.54 4.60 57.84
CA ILE A 528 0.71 4.63 56.39
C ILE A 528 0.91 3.17 55.95
N ASP A 529 -0.08 2.61 55.24
CA ASP A 529 0.07 1.31 54.59
C ASP A 529 1.05 1.46 53.41
N MET A 530 2.34 1.26 53.70
CA MET A 530 3.42 1.35 52.72
C MET A 530 3.15 0.50 51.47
N ALA A 531 2.45 -0.64 51.61
CA ALA A 531 2.09 -1.48 50.47
C ALA A 531 0.97 -0.87 49.61
N ALA A 532 0.08 -0.08 50.21
CA ALA A 532 -0.94 0.69 49.48
C ALA A 532 -0.32 1.90 48.77
N GLU A 533 0.64 2.58 49.41
CA GLU A 533 1.37 3.69 48.81
C GLU A 533 2.21 3.26 47.61
N VAL A 534 2.98 2.17 47.73
CA VAL A 534 3.76 1.60 46.60
C VAL A 534 2.85 1.24 45.41
N ARG A 535 1.68 0.67 45.69
CA ARG A 535 0.70 0.35 44.64
C ARG A 535 0.15 1.61 43.98
N ALA A 536 -0.17 2.65 44.76
CA ALA A 536 -0.69 3.91 44.24
C ALA A 536 0.36 4.66 43.39
N SER A 537 1.64 4.66 43.80
CA SER A 537 2.72 5.22 43.00
C SER A 537 2.89 4.48 41.67
N TYR A 538 2.75 3.15 41.67
CA TYR A 538 2.85 2.36 40.45
C TYR A 538 1.70 2.59 39.46
N GLU A 539 0.48 2.91 39.93
CA GLU A 539 -0.66 3.25 39.06
C GLU A 539 -0.39 4.50 38.20
N ASN A 540 0.36 5.49 38.72
CA ASN A 540 0.72 6.68 37.96
C ASN A 540 1.63 6.33 36.76
N VAL A 541 2.53 5.36 36.95
CA VAL A 541 3.48 4.90 35.93
C VAL A 541 2.80 4.04 34.86
N LYS A 542 1.68 3.37 35.18
CA LYS A 542 0.92 2.55 34.21
C LYS A 542 0.28 3.35 33.07
N ASN A 543 0.02 4.63 33.29
CA ASN A 543 -0.62 5.50 32.29
C ASN A 543 0.37 6.13 31.31
N VAL A 544 1.68 5.94 31.54
CA VAL A 544 2.73 6.48 30.69
C VAL A 544 3.10 5.46 29.61
N ASP A 545 3.27 5.94 28.38
CA ASP A 545 3.86 5.11 27.33
C ASP A 545 5.35 4.92 27.61
N VAL A 546 5.69 3.74 28.11
CA VAL A 546 7.05 3.43 28.54
C VAL A 546 7.96 3.09 27.36
N LEU A 547 7.39 2.78 26.19
CA LEU A 547 8.14 2.39 25.00
C LEU A 547 8.50 3.57 24.10
N ASP A 548 7.93 4.76 24.36
CA ASP A 548 8.31 5.97 23.65
C ASP A 548 9.71 6.45 24.05
N VAL A 549 10.65 6.33 23.11
CA VAL A 549 12.05 6.77 23.22
C VAL A 549 12.29 8.15 22.59
N SER A 550 11.24 8.85 22.18
CA SER A 550 11.30 10.24 21.75
C SER A 550 11.80 11.13 22.91
N PRO A 551 12.35 12.33 22.62
CA PRO A 551 12.74 13.27 23.68
C PRO A 551 11.56 13.64 24.58
N GLU A 552 10.35 13.75 24.01
CA GLU A 552 9.11 14.05 24.75
C GLU A 552 8.70 12.86 25.64
N GLY A 553 8.71 11.63 25.11
CA GLY A 553 8.43 10.41 25.87
C GLY A 553 9.43 10.17 27.01
N SER A 554 10.70 10.51 26.78
CA SER A 554 11.75 10.45 27.80
C SER A 554 11.53 11.46 28.92
N GLU A 555 11.07 12.67 28.59
CA GLU A 555 10.71 13.69 29.57
C GLU A 555 9.47 13.29 30.38
N ILE A 556 8.41 12.83 29.72
CA ILE A 556 7.19 12.34 30.37
C ILE A 556 7.51 11.20 31.35
N TRP A 557 8.39 10.27 30.95
CA TRP A 557 8.84 9.21 31.84
C TRP A 557 9.70 9.69 33.00
N PHE A 558 10.57 10.67 32.79
CA PHE A 558 11.39 11.19 33.88
C PHE A 558 10.55 11.94 34.93
N ILE A 559 9.44 12.55 34.50
CA ILE A 559 8.48 13.23 35.37
C ILE A 559 7.64 12.25 36.19
N ALA A 560 7.30 11.10 35.59
CA ALA A 560 6.50 10.04 36.22
C ALA A 560 7.32 9.18 37.18
#